data_AF-A0A528HK13-F1
#
_entry.id   AF-A0A528HK13-F1
#
_cell.length_a   1.000
_cell.length_b   1.000
_cell.length_c   1.000
_cell.angle_alpha   90.00
_cell.angle_beta   90.00
_cell.angle_gamma   90.00
#
_symmetry.space_group_name_H-M   'P 1'
#
loop_
_entity.id
_entity.type
_entity.pdbx_description
1 polymer ?
#
loop_
_entity_poly.entity_id
_entity_poly.type
_entity_poly.pdbx_seq_one_letter_code
_entity_poly.pdbx_strand_id
1 'polypeptide(L)'
;MSRIIARPLTRENFAEFGDVIDMGGDNHYPINGGKAERYHDLATVEAQGPNASVLISMVRGTPYEFPLKLTMVERHPFGSQAFIPLSQRPFLVIVCHDGDDGPGEPHAFITAPGQGVNYPRNRWH
;
A
#
# COMPACT_ATOMS: atom_id res chain seq x y z
N MET A 1 23.34 7.39 10.32
CA MET A 1 22.17 6.56 9.96
C MET A 1 21.00 7.09 10.77
N SER A 2 19.91 7.50 10.12
CA SER A 2 18.67 7.88 10.82
C SER A 2 17.94 6.60 11.28
N ARG A 3 17.25 6.69 12.41
CA ARG A 3 16.39 5.63 12.91
C ARG A 3 14.95 6.02 12.65
N ILE A 4 14.25 5.22 11.85
CA ILE A 4 12.85 5.42 11.52
C ILE A 4 12.03 4.49 12.41
N ILE A 5 10.98 5.02 13.04
CA ILE A 5 10.05 4.25 13.86
C ILE A 5 8.76 4.09 13.06
N ALA A 6 8.35 2.85 12.84
CA ALA A 6 7.09 2.56 12.16
C ALA A 6 5.91 3.06 13.00
N ARG A 7 4.99 3.80 12.36
CA ARG A 7 3.74 4.27 12.97
C ARG A 7 2.55 3.42 12.49
N PRO A 8 1.42 3.36 13.23
CA PRO A 8 0.22 2.71 12.71
C PRO A 8 -0.22 3.32 11.37
N LEU A 9 -0.63 2.48 10.43
CA LEU A 9 -1.16 2.91 9.13
C LEU A 9 -2.60 3.43 9.28
N THR A 10 -2.86 4.65 8.81
CA THR A 10 -4.20 5.21 8.69
C THR A 10 -4.39 5.81 7.29
N ARG A 11 -5.64 6.05 6.88
CA ARG A 11 -5.93 6.70 5.59
C ARG A 11 -5.29 8.09 5.54
N GLU A 12 -5.41 8.85 6.61
CA GLU A 12 -4.96 10.24 6.70
C GLU A 12 -3.44 10.34 6.61
N ASN A 13 -2.71 9.44 7.28
CA ASN A 13 -1.26 9.50 7.33
C ASN A 13 -0.58 8.84 6.12
N PHE A 14 -1.35 8.13 5.29
CA PHE A 14 -0.88 7.47 4.07
C PHE A 14 -1.33 8.17 2.78
N ALA A 15 -2.25 9.14 2.87
CA ALA A 15 -2.89 9.81 1.73
C ALA A 15 -1.92 10.40 0.68
N GLU A 16 -0.72 10.84 1.09
CA GLU A 16 0.28 11.37 0.14
C GLU A 16 1.04 10.28 -0.62
N PHE A 17 0.99 9.04 -0.13
CA PHE A 17 1.70 7.89 -0.67
C PHE A 17 0.79 6.93 -1.42
N GLY A 18 -0.50 6.89 -1.12
CA GLY A 18 -1.46 6.05 -1.82
C GLY A 18 -2.73 5.79 -1.02
N ASP A 19 -3.36 4.66 -1.31
CA ASP A 19 -4.64 4.28 -0.71
C ASP A 19 -4.47 3.19 0.34
N VAL A 20 -5.32 3.26 1.35
CA VAL A 20 -5.51 2.18 2.33
C VAL A 20 -6.73 1.35 1.92
N ILE A 21 -6.55 0.03 1.87
CA ILE A 21 -7.61 -0.92 1.52
C ILE A 21 -8.08 -1.62 2.79
N ASP A 22 -9.17 -1.14 3.37
CA ASP A 22 -9.87 -1.75 4.50
C ASP A 22 -11.36 -1.37 4.49
N MET A 23 -12.10 -1.89 5.49
CA MET A 23 -13.53 -1.62 5.69
C MET A 23 -13.80 -0.53 6.74
N GLY A 24 -12.82 0.33 7.04
CA GLY A 24 -12.91 1.33 8.11
C GLY A 24 -13.45 2.70 7.68
N GLY A 25 -13.72 2.92 6.39
CA GLY A 25 -14.18 4.21 5.86
C GLY A 25 -15.69 4.26 5.58
N ASP A 26 -16.24 5.48 5.51
CA ASP A 26 -17.69 5.73 5.38
C ASP A 26 -18.24 5.61 3.95
N ASN A 27 -17.37 5.45 2.94
CA ASN A 27 -17.80 5.27 1.55
C ASN A 27 -18.23 3.81 1.29
N HIS A 28 -19.40 3.46 1.80
CA HIS A 28 -19.98 2.15 1.61
C HIS A 28 -21.50 2.22 1.44
N TYR A 29 -22.06 1.22 0.77
CA TYR A 29 -23.50 1.10 0.59
C TYR A 29 -23.95 -0.35 0.43
N PRO A 30 -25.18 -0.68 0.86
CA PRO A 30 -25.72 -2.02 0.72
C PRO A 30 -25.97 -2.36 -0.75
N ILE A 31 -25.66 -3.59 -1.13
CA ILE A 31 -25.95 -4.19 -2.42
C ILE A 31 -26.72 -5.51 -2.21
N ASN A 32 -27.13 -6.18 -3.31
CA ASN A 32 -27.83 -7.47 -3.26
C ASN A 32 -29.08 -7.47 -2.36
N GLY A 33 -29.85 -6.37 -2.38
CA GLY A 33 -31.03 -6.22 -1.53
C GLY A 33 -30.71 -6.18 -0.03
N GLY A 34 -29.56 -5.60 0.35
CA GLY A 34 -29.12 -5.50 1.75
C GLY A 34 -28.39 -6.73 2.28
N LYS A 35 -28.02 -7.69 1.41
CA LYS A 35 -27.31 -8.92 1.81
C LYS A 35 -25.79 -8.80 1.75
N ALA A 36 -25.24 -7.71 1.24
CA ALA A 36 -23.82 -7.43 1.25
C ALA A 36 -23.58 -5.93 1.36
N GLU A 37 -22.51 -5.55 2.04
CA GLU A 37 -22.03 -4.17 2.16
C GLU A 37 -20.87 -3.97 1.19
N ARG A 38 -20.98 -2.98 0.29
CA ARG A 38 -19.89 -2.65 -0.64
C ARG A 38 -19.12 -1.46 -0.12
N TYR A 39 -17.93 -1.70 0.43
CA TYR A 39 -16.93 -0.66 0.65
C TYR A 39 -16.37 -0.23 -0.71
N HIS A 40 -16.74 0.96 -1.13
CA HIS A 40 -16.59 1.42 -2.49
C HIS A 40 -15.30 2.21 -2.69
N ASP A 41 -14.70 2.06 -3.87
CA ASP A 41 -13.59 2.88 -4.33
C ASP A 41 -12.40 2.95 -3.36
N LEU A 42 -12.00 1.78 -2.83
CA LEU A 42 -10.91 1.69 -1.86
C LEU A 42 -9.52 1.92 -2.46
N ALA A 43 -9.37 1.76 -3.78
CA ALA A 43 -8.15 2.00 -4.54
C ALA A 43 -8.47 2.05 -6.05
N THR A 44 -7.70 2.85 -6.79
CA THR A 44 -7.74 2.87 -8.26
C THR A 44 -6.50 2.16 -8.83
N VAL A 45 -6.71 1.27 -9.80
CA VAL A 45 -5.62 0.60 -10.51
C VAL A 45 -5.17 1.45 -11.70
N GLU A 46 -3.87 1.77 -11.75
CA GLU A 46 -3.25 2.46 -12.88
C GLU A 46 -2.42 1.46 -13.70
N ALA A 47 -2.54 1.49 -15.02
CA ALA A 47 -1.72 0.69 -15.93
C ALA A 47 -1.52 1.43 -17.26
N GLN A 48 -0.27 1.64 -17.66
CA GLN A 48 0.12 2.41 -18.86
C GLN A 48 1.10 1.64 -19.74
N GLY A 49 1.03 1.90 -21.05
CA GLY A 49 1.92 1.30 -22.05
C GLY A 49 1.20 0.34 -23.02
N PRO A 50 1.85 -0.04 -24.13
CA PRO A 50 1.21 -0.73 -25.25
C PRO A 50 0.69 -2.14 -24.92
N ASN A 51 1.23 -2.79 -23.88
CA ASN A 51 0.82 -4.13 -23.43
C ASN A 51 0.37 -4.11 -21.96
N ALA A 52 -0.12 -2.96 -21.48
CA ALA A 52 -0.58 -2.82 -20.11
C ALA A 52 -1.77 -3.74 -19.84
N SER A 53 -1.67 -4.54 -18.79
CA SER A 53 -2.77 -5.38 -18.30
C SER A 53 -2.81 -5.34 -16.78
N VAL A 54 -4.02 -5.45 -16.23
CA VAL A 54 -4.23 -5.58 -14.79
C VAL A 54 -4.10 -7.05 -14.44
N LEU A 55 -3.16 -7.37 -13.55
CA LEU A 55 -2.82 -8.72 -13.17
C LEU A 55 -3.19 -8.99 -11.71
N ILE A 56 -3.55 -10.23 -11.42
CA ILE A 56 -3.79 -10.72 -10.06
C ILE A 56 -2.77 -11.82 -9.79
N SER A 57 -1.99 -11.65 -8.73
CA SER A 57 -0.88 -12.52 -8.38
C SER A 57 -0.93 -12.86 -6.88
N MET A 58 -0.28 -13.96 -6.51
CA MET A 58 -0.04 -14.31 -5.10
C MET A 58 1.44 -14.16 -4.79
N VAL A 59 1.75 -13.48 -3.69
CA VAL A 59 3.13 -13.33 -3.19
C VAL A 59 3.22 -13.98 -1.81
N ARG A 60 4.31 -14.72 -1.58
CA ARG A 60 4.65 -15.28 -0.26
C ARG A 60 5.95 -14.63 0.21
N GLY A 61 5.83 -13.66 1.10
CA GLY A 61 6.98 -12.98 1.68
C GLY A 61 7.66 -13.79 2.78
N THR A 62 8.98 -13.61 2.91
CA THR A 62 9.76 -14.06 4.06
C THR A 62 9.81 -12.93 5.09
N PRO A 63 9.53 -13.18 6.39
CA PRO A 63 9.63 -12.14 7.41
C PRO A 63 11.04 -11.56 7.52
N TYR A 64 11.12 -10.25 7.79
CA TYR A 64 12.38 -9.57 8.08
C TYR A 64 12.74 -9.67 9.56
N GLU A 65 14.04 -9.74 9.85
CA GLU A 65 14.55 -9.56 11.20
C GLU A 65 14.58 -8.07 11.57
N PHE A 66 14.38 -7.77 12.85
CA PHE A 66 14.44 -6.42 13.38
C PHE A 66 15.65 -6.26 14.33
N PRO A 67 16.36 -5.11 14.28
CA PRO A 67 16.07 -3.93 13.44
C PRO A 67 16.39 -4.15 11.95
N LEU A 68 15.43 -3.81 11.08
CA LEU A 68 15.60 -3.88 9.63
C LEU A 68 16.55 -2.77 9.17
N LYS A 69 17.66 -3.15 8.53
CA LYS A 69 18.50 -2.21 7.77
C LYS A 69 17.90 -2.06 6.37
N LEU A 70 17.23 -0.94 6.11
CA LEU A 70 16.70 -0.62 4.78
C LEU A 70 17.86 -0.31 3.81
N THR A 71 17.98 -1.10 2.75
CA THR A 71 19.05 -0.94 1.74
C THR A 71 18.53 -0.57 0.35
N MET A 72 17.23 -0.71 0.10
CA MET A 72 16.60 -0.37 -1.17
C MET A 72 15.13 0.00 -0.98
N VAL A 73 14.64 0.79 -1.92
CA VAL A 73 13.22 1.05 -2.21
C VAL A 73 13.08 1.04 -3.73
N GLU A 74 11.87 0.75 -4.23
CA GLU A 74 11.58 0.67 -5.65
C GLU A 74 10.34 1.49 -6.02
N ARG A 75 10.10 1.65 -7.32
CA ARG A 75 8.87 2.27 -7.85
C ARG A 75 8.49 1.66 -9.18
N HIS A 76 7.20 1.78 -9.53
CA HIS A 76 6.67 1.29 -10.80
C HIS A 76 6.18 2.46 -11.67
N PRO A 77 6.98 2.94 -12.64
CA PRO A 77 6.62 4.14 -13.42
C PRO A 77 5.32 4.03 -14.23
N PHE A 78 4.91 2.81 -14.57
CA PHE A 78 3.82 2.54 -15.51
C PHE A 78 2.57 1.91 -14.89
N GLY A 79 2.57 1.64 -13.58
CA GLY A 79 1.38 1.08 -12.95
C GLY A 79 1.37 1.21 -11.45
N SER A 80 0.17 1.18 -10.89
CA SER A 80 0.00 1.07 -9.44
C SER A 80 0.29 -0.35 -8.98
N GLN A 81 0.51 -0.52 -7.67
CA GLN A 81 0.69 -1.83 -7.07
C GLN A 81 -0.04 -1.90 -5.74
N ALA A 82 -0.91 -2.91 -5.61
CA ALA A 82 -1.66 -3.15 -4.38
C ALA A 82 -1.22 -4.45 -3.70
N PHE A 83 -1.13 -4.41 -2.37
CA PHE A 83 -0.95 -5.56 -1.51
C PHE A 83 -2.12 -5.67 -0.54
N ILE A 84 -2.87 -6.77 -0.63
CA ILE A 84 -3.97 -7.10 0.27
C ILE A 84 -3.59 -8.38 1.01
N PRO A 85 -3.49 -8.38 2.35
CA PRO A 85 -3.05 -9.55 3.08
C PRO A 85 -4.14 -10.63 3.08
N LEU A 86 -3.76 -11.87 2.76
CA LEU A 86 -4.65 -13.03 2.85
C LEU A 86 -4.75 -13.62 4.27
N SER A 87 -4.10 -12.98 5.24
CA SER A 87 -4.11 -13.36 6.65
C SER A 87 -4.24 -12.11 7.53
N GLN A 88 -4.55 -12.30 8.81
CA GLN A 88 -4.63 -11.20 9.78
C GLN A 88 -3.25 -10.69 10.25
N ARG A 89 -2.15 -11.17 9.68
CA ARG A 89 -0.81 -10.74 10.08
C ARG A 89 -0.55 -9.32 9.56
N PRO A 90 -0.17 -8.37 10.43
CA PRO A 90 0.26 -7.06 9.98
C PRO A 90 1.56 -7.16 9.18
N PHE A 91 1.82 -6.19 8.32
CA PHE A 91 3.08 -6.07 7.58
C PHE A 91 3.61 -4.64 7.62
N LEU A 92 4.91 -4.50 7.37
CA LEU A 92 5.58 -3.22 7.30
C LEU A 92 5.41 -2.63 5.90
N VAL A 93 5.01 -1.36 5.84
CA VAL A 93 4.93 -0.55 4.62
C VAL A 93 5.97 0.55 4.74
N ILE A 94 6.86 0.64 3.76
CA ILE A 94 7.84 1.73 3.66
C ILE A 94 7.51 2.49 2.38
N VAL A 95 7.61 3.81 2.43
CA VAL A 95 7.34 4.70 1.28
C VAL A 95 8.24 5.91 1.36
N CYS A 96 8.56 6.51 0.22
CA CYS A 96 9.31 7.74 0.15
C CYS A 96 8.59 8.76 -0.75
N HIS A 97 8.76 10.05 -0.44
CA HIS A 97 8.55 11.08 -1.45
C HIS A 97 9.67 11.02 -2.50
N ASP A 98 9.48 11.67 -3.63
CA ASP A 98 10.61 12.00 -4.51
C ASP A 98 11.50 13.03 -3.80
N GLY A 99 12.81 12.79 -3.83
CA GLY A 99 13.86 13.76 -3.53
C GLY A 99 14.60 14.16 -4.81
N ASP A 100 15.60 15.03 -4.68
CA ASP A 100 16.30 15.63 -5.82
C ASP A 100 16.94 14.60 -6.77
N ASP A 101 17.55 13.54 -6.22
CA ASP A 101 18.28 12.51 -6.99
C ASP A 101 17.72 11.09 -6.80
N GLY A 102 16.50 10.93 -6.28
CA GLY A 102 15.93 9.60 -5.99
C GLY A 102 14.88 9.60 -4.88
N PRO A 103 14.77 8.52 -4.07
CA PRO A 103 13.85 8.51 -2.94
C PRO A 103 14.31 9.49 -1.85
N GLY A 104 13.36 10.26 -1.30
CA GLY A 104 13.56 11.09 -0.12
C GLY A 104 13.68 10.28 1.18
N GLU A 105 13.50 10.93 2.33
CA GLU A 105 13.52 10.23 3.62
C GLU A 105 12.36 9.20 3.70
N PRO A 106 12.63 7.95 4.11
CA PRO A 106 11.56 6.95 4.20
C PRO A 106 10.59 7.21 5.35
N HIS A 107 9.32 6.90 5.09
CA HIS A 107 8.26 6.82 6.08
C HIS A 107 7.90 5.35 6.28
N ALA A 108 7.80 4.90 7.52
CA ALA A 108 7.46 3.52 7.85
C ALA A 108 6.11 3.44 8.54
N PHE A 109 5.28 2.49 8.11
CA PHE A 109 3.98 2.21 8.68
C PHE A 109 3.84 0.73 9.01
N ILE A 110 3.07 0.40 10.04
CA ILE A 110 2.62 -0.97 10.32
C ILE A 110 1.11 -1.06 10.09
N THR A 111 0.69 -2.01 9.26
CA THR A 111 -0.73 -2.21 8.96
C THR A 111 -1.49 -2.77 10.17
N ALA A 112 -2.77 -2.44 10.27
CA ALA A 112 -3.71 -3.18 11.11
C ALA A 112 -3.99 -4.58 10.50
N PRO A 113 -4.46 -5.56 11.30
CA PRO A 113 -4.88 -6.86 10.77
C PRO A 113 -5.88 -6.72 9.60
N GLY A 114 -5.56 -7.34 8.47
CA GLY A 114 -6.42 -7.34 7.28
C GLY A 114 -6.34 -6.08 6.41
N GLN A 115 -5.62 -5.03 6.83
CA GLN A 115 -5.47 -3.79 6.07
C GLN A 115 -4.46 -3.98 4.93
N GLY A 116 -4.87 -3.62 3.70
CA GLY A 116 -4.03 -3.56 2.52
C GLY A 116 -3.62 -2.13 2.14
N VAL A 117 -2.75 -2.02 1.15
CA VAL A 117 -2.32 -0.74 0.58
C VAL A 117 -2.33 -0.79 -0.94
N ASN A 118 -2.49 0.36 -1.58
CA ASN A 118 -2.23 0.58 -3.00
C ASN A 118 -1.24 1.73 -3.15
N TYR A 119 -0.11 1.50 -3.81
CA TYR A 119 0.81 2.53 -4.24
C TYR A 119 0.41 3.00 -5.64
N PRO A 120 0.15 4.29 -5.87
CA PRO A 120 -0.09 4.83 -7.20
C PRO A 120 1.18 4.69 -8.03
N ARG A 121 1.04 4.83 -9.35
CA ARG A 121 2.18 4.72 -10.27
C ARG A 121 3.29 5.68 -9.86
N ASN A 122 4.52 5.22 -10.07
CA ASN A 122 5.74 5.98 -9.86
C ASN A 122 6.03 6.39 -8.40
N ARG A 123 5.34 5.81 -7.41
CA ARG A 123 5.62 6.04 -5.99
C ARG A 123 6.72 5.11 -5.47
N TRP A 124 7.68 5.68 -4.72
CA TRP A 124 8.72 4.92 -4.01
C TRP A 124 8.14 4.17 -2.80
N HIS A 125 8.48 2.89 -2.69
CA HIS A 125 8.10 2.00 -1.59
C HIS A 125 9.16 0.94 -1.27
#